data_AF-A0A7Z9N5E6-F1
#
_entry.id   AF-A0A7Z9N5E6-F1
#
_cell.length_a   1.000
_cell.length_b   1.000
_cell.length_c   1.000
_cell.angle_alpha   90.00
_cell.angle_beta   90.00
_cell.angle_gamma   90.00
#
_symmetry.space_group_name_H-M   'P 1'
#
loop_
_entity.id
_entity.type
_entity.pdbx_description
1 polymer ?
#
loop_
_entity_poly.entity_id
_entity_poly.type
_entity_poly.pdbx_seq_one_letter_code
_entity_poly.pdbx_strand_id
1 'polypeptide(L)' 'IDILVHGRSVLETEELILPHPQLATRRFVLVPFEEIAPDLPIPVFNKSVRELLHYCPDSSDVTLHHMEKEA' A
#
# COMPACT_ATOMS: atom_id res chain seq x y z
N ILE A 1 -2.23 5.47 11.67
CA ILE A 1 -2.40 4.06 11.27
C ILE A 1 -3.51 4.07 10.24
N ASP A 2 -3.23 3.57 9.04
CA ASP A 2 -4.17 3.64 7.91
C ASP A 2 -4.55 2.22 7.49
N ILE A 3 -5.82 2.02 7.10
CA ILE A 3 -6.27 0.75 6.53
C ILE A 3 -6.08 0.81 5.02
N LEU A 4 -5.27 -0.09 4.47
CA LEU A 4 -4.92 -0.10 3.04
C LEU A 4 -5.96 -0.84 2.19
N VAL A 5 -6.31 -2.06 2.60
CA VAL A 5 -7.26 -2.96 1.94
C VAL A 5 -7.94 -3.84 2.97
N HIS A 6 -9.13 -4.34 2.63
CA HIS A 6 -9.83 -5.35 3.42
C HIS A 6 -10.47 -6.38 2.49
N GLY A 7 -9.81 -7.52 2.30
CA GLY A 7 -10.26 -8.54 1.35
C GLY A 7 -10.49 -7.95 -0.05
N ARG A 8 -11.73 -8.09 -0.56
CA ARG A 8 -12.17 -7.49 -1.84
C ARG A 8 -13.14 -6.32 -1.64
N SER A 9 -13.25 -5.78 -0.42
CA SER A 9 -14.17 -4.69 -0.12
C SER A 9 -13.79 -3.42 -0.89
N VAL A 10 -14.82 -2.77 -1.45
CA VAL A 10 -14.75 -1.42 -2.02
C VAL A 10 -15.77 -0.59 -1.26
N LEU A 11 -15.30 0.44 -0.55
CA LEU A 11 -16.10 1.28 0.33
C LEU A 11 -15.72 2.73 0.13
N GLU A 12 -16.73 3.60 0.13
CA GLU A 12 -16.56 5.04 0.12
C GLU A 12 -17.61 5.61 1.07
N THR A 13 -17.18 5.95 2.29
CA THR A 13 -17.99 6.60 3.31
C THR A 13 -17.27 7.86 3.79
N GLU A 14 -17.94 8.68 4.61
CA GLU A 14 -17.32 9.86 5.21
C GLU A 14 -16.14 9.52 6.14
N GLU A 15 -16.12 8.30 6.70
CA GLU A 15 -15.13 7.87 7.69
C GLU A 15 -14.06 6.93 7.11
N LEU A 16 -14.36 6.21 6.01
CA LEU A 16 -13.48 5.17 5.48
C LEU A 16 -13.58 5.05 3.96
N ILE A 17 -12.42 5.05 3.31
CA ILE A 17 -12.28 4.77 1.88
C ILE A 17 -11.38 3.54 1.70
N LEU A 18 -11.89 2.52 1.03
CA LEU A 18 -11.15 1.29 0.69
C LEU A 18 -11.32 0.90 -0.78
N PRO A 19 -10.23 0.48 -1.46
CA PRO A 19 -8.83 0.56 -1.04
C PRO A 19 -8.37 1.98 -0.74
N HIS A 20 -7.34 2.15 0.10
CA HIS A 20 -6.85 3.48 0.48
C HIS A 20 -6.51 4.31 -0.77
N PRO A 21 -7.02 5.55 -0.91
CA PRO A 21 -6.99 6.29 -2.17
C PRO A 21 -5.57 6.60 -2.66
N GLN A 22 -4.60 6.73 -1.74
CA GLN A 22 -3.19 7.02 -2.06
C GLN A 22 -2.30 5.77 -2.07
N LEU A 23 -2.86 4.56 -2.08
CA LEU A 23 -2.09 3.31 -2.05
C LEU A 23 -1.13 3.20 -3.24
N ALA A 24 -1.58 3.56 -4.45
CA ALA A 24 -0.80 3.43 -5.68
C ALA A 24 0.34 4.46 -5.83
N THR A 25 0.38 5.50 -4.98
CA THR A 25 1.30 6.63 -5.14
C THR A 25 2.34 6.75 -4.04
N ARG A 26 2.35 5.84 -3.06
CA ARG A 26 3.25 5.89 -1.91
C ARG A 26 4.19 4.69 -1.94
N ARG A 27 5.47 4.92 -2.25
CA ARG A 27 6.44 3.84 -2.38
C ARG A 27 6.75 3.18 -1.04
N PHE A 28 6.78 3.95 0.05
CA PHE A 28 6.94 3.40 1.41
C PHE A 28 5.78 2.50 1.87
N VAL A 29 4.62 2.56 1.20
CA VAL A 29 3.51 1.63 1.41
C VAL A 29 3.70 0.39 0.52
N LEU A 30 3.99 0.60 -0.76
CA LEU A 30 4.04 -0.46 -1.76
C LEU A 30 5.24 -1.39 -1.61
N VAL A 31 6.42 -0.89 -1.20
CA VAL A 31 7.62 -1.71 -0.99
C VAL A 31 7.40 -2.79 0.08
N PRO A 32 7.06 -2.46 1.34
CA PRO A 32 6.82 -3.49 2.35
C PRO A 32 5.56 -4.32 2.05
N PHE A 33 4.60 -3.78 1.31
CA PHE A 33 3.41 -4.55 0.91
C PHE A 33 3.75 -5.60 -0.17
N GLU A 34 4.63 -5.27 -1.12
CA GLU A 34 5.12 -6.23 -2.12
C GLU A 34 5.85 -7.39 -1.45
N GLU A 35 6.64 -7.13 -0.39
CA GLU A 35 7.37 -8.17 0.34
C GLU A 35 6.46 -9.25 0.94
N ILE A 36 5.25 -8.88 1.38
CA ILE A 36 4.32 -9.79 2.06
C ILE A 36 3.23 -10.36 1.14
N ALA A 37 2.83 -9.65 0.09
CA ALA A 37 1.69 -10.01 -0.75
C ALA A 37 1.80 -9.45 -2.18
N PRO A 38 2.83 -9.82 -2.94
CA PRO A 38 3.16 -9.18 -4.22
C PRO A 38 2.07 -9.35 -5.28
N ASP A 39 1.46 -10.54 -5.33
CA ASP A 39 0.46 -10.91 -6.34
C ASP A 39 -0.98 -10.64 -5.89
N LEU A 40 -1.17 -9.96 -4.73
CA LEU A 40 -2.51 -9.63 -4.23
C LEU A 40 -3.19 -8.62 -5.18
N PRO A 41 -4.33 -8.97 -5.80
CA PRO A 41 -5.06 -8.04 -6.65
C PRO A 41 -5.75 -6.98 -5.81
N ILE A 42 -5.48 -5.70 -6.09
CA ILE A 42 -6.14 -4.58 -5.42
C ILE A 42 -7.39 -4.18 -6.22
N PRO A 43 -8.60 -4.22 -5.60
CA PRO A 43 -9.83 -3.72 -6.23
C PRO A 43 -9.66 -2.29 -6.76
N VAL A 44 -10.49 -1.89 -7.73
CA VAL A 44 -10.46 -0.55 -8.36
C VAL A 44 -9.24 -0.28 -9.25
N PHE A 45 -8.02 -0.65 -8.84
CA PHE A 45 -6.81 -0.44 -9.64
C PHE A 45 -6.62 -1.47 -10.77
N ASN A 46 -7.29 -2.62 -10.64
CA ASN A 46 -7.15 -3.77 -11.54
C ASN A 46 -5.69 -4.17 -11.77
N LYS A 47 -4.90 -4.13 -10.68
CA LYS A 47 -3.45 -4.40 -10.63
C LYS A 47 -3.12 -5.11 -9.32
N SER A 48 -2.08 -5.94 -9.38
CA SER A 48 -1.40 -6.51 -8.20
C SER A 48 -0.55 -5.47 -7.48
N VAL A 49 -0.15 -5.75 -6.24
CA VAL A 49 0.77 -4.89 -5.48
C VAL A 49 2.10 -4.69 -6.23
N ARG A 50 2.65 -5.76 -6.83
CA ARG A 50 3.86 -5.70 -7.67
C ARG A 50 3.69 -4.73 -8.84
N GLU A 51 2.58 -4.82 -9.57
CA GLU A 51 2.29 -3.91 -10.68
C GLU A 51 2.12 -2.46 -10.19
N LEU A 52 1.47 -2.25 -9.05
CA LEU A 52 1.33 -0.92 -8.46
C LEU A 52 2.69 -0.32 -8.07
N LEU A 53 3.59 -1.12 -7.49
CA LEU A 53 4.95 -0.68 -7.20
C LEU A 53 5.72 -0.33 -8.48
N HIS A 54 5.59 -1.14 -9.53
CA HIS A 54 6.22 -0.89 -10.82
C HIS A 54 5.79 0.43 -11.45
N TYR A 55 4.51 0.80 -11.33
CA TYR A 55 3.96 2.06 -11.86
C TYR A 55 3.92 3.22 -10.86
N CYS A 56 4.53 3.06 -9.68
CA CYS A 56 4.45 4.09 -8.65
C CYS A 56 5.23 5.35 -9.07
N PRO A 57 4.63 6.55 -9.04
CA PRO A 57 5.31 7.80 -9.41
C PRO A 57 6.32 8.28 -8.36
N ASP A 58 6.19 7.79 -7.12
CA ASP A 58 7.13 8.10 -6.04
C ASP A 58 8.44 7.32 -6.26
N SER A 59 9.55 8.05 -6.33
CA SER A 59 10.90 7.54 -6.58
C SER A 59 11.79 7.58 -5.34
N SER A 60 11.23 7.90 -4.17
CA SER A 60 11.97 7.95 -2.91
C SER A 60 12.55 6.59 -2.52
N ASP A 61 13.73 6.61 -1.91
CA ASP A 61 14.32 5.39 -1.36
C ASP A 61 13.56 4.92 -0.13
N VAL A 62 13.26 3.63 -0.07
CA VAL A 62 12.63 2.97 1.08
C VAL A 62 13.66 2.07 1.73
N THR A 63 14.02 2.39 2.96
CA THR A 63 14.99 1.63 3.75
C THR A 63 14.35 1.11 5.03
N LEU A 64 14.89 0.01 5.55
CA LEU A 64 14.40 -0.59 6.77
C LEU A 64 14.69 0.32 7.96
N HIS A 65 13.65 0.72 8.69
CA HIS A 65 13.82 1.53 9.88
C HIS A 65 14.31 0.68 11.05
N HIS A 66 15.48 1.01 11.58
CA HIS A 66 16.00 0.41 12.81
C HIS A 66 15.44 1.17 14.01
N MET A 67 14.52 0.55 14.75
CA MET A 67 14.01 1.12 16.00
C MET A 67 15.13 1.17 17.04
N GLU A 68 15.36 2.33 17.66
CA GLU A 68 16.21 2.43 18.84
C GLU A 68 15.56 1.62 19.98
N LYS A 69 16.32 0.67 20.55
CA LYS A 69 15.91 -0.06 21.74
C LYS A 69 16.10 0.85 22.95
N GLU A 70 15.21 1.82 23.18
CA GLU A 70 15.14 2.50 24.48
C GLU A 70 13.76 3.17 24.65
N ALA A 71 12.90 2.48 25.40
CA ALA A 71 11.75 3.02 26.12
C ALA A 71 11.78 2.43 27.53
#